data_AF-D8EVP9-F1
#
_entry.id   AF-D8EVP9-F1
#
_cell.length_a   1.000
_cell.length_b   1.000
_cell.length_c   1.000
_cell.angle_alpha   90.00
_cell.angle_beta   90.00
_cell.angle_gamma   90.00
#
_symmetry.space_group_name_H-M   'P 1'
#
loop_
_entity.id
_entity.type
_entity.pdbx_description
1 polymer ?
#
loop_
_entity_poly.entity_id
_entity_poly.type
_entity_poly.pdbx_seq_one_letter_code
_entity_poly.pdbx_strand_id
1 'polypeptide(L)' 'MRTNINIDDKLMSDAMTLSQLKTKKAVVETGLKL' A
#
# COMPACT_ATOMS: atom_id res chain seq x y z
N MET A 1 14.04 -4.85 1.88
CA MET A 1 13.83 -5.77 3.03
C MET A 1 12.45 -6.38 2.92
N ARG A 2 12.25 -7.65 3.31
CA ARG A 2 10.93 -8.31 3.24
C ARG A 2 10.32 -8.35 4.64
N THR A 3 9.18 -7.68 4.81
CA THR A 3 8.41 -7.66 6.05
C THR A 3 6.99 -8.04 5.73
N ASN A 4 6.42 -9.00 6.46
CA ASN A 4 5.02 -9.37 6.32
C ASN A 4 4.19 -8.44 7.23
N ILE A 5 3.24 -7.72 6.65
CA ILE A 5 2.36 -6.79 7.35
C ILE A 5 0.93 -7.18 7.02
N ASN A 6 0.08 -7.32 8.04
CA ASN A 6 -1.34 -7.56 7.84
C ASN A 6 -2.06 -6.21 7.83
N ILE A 7 -2.67 -5.85 6.69
CA ILE A 7 -3.38 -4.58 6.49
C ILE A 7 -4.80 -4.93 6.06
N ASP A 8 -5.78 -4.19 6.57
CA ASP A 8 -7.17 -4.33 6.16
C ASP A 8 -7.33 -4.16 4.63
N ASP A 9 -8.03 -5.09 3.99
CA ASP A 9 -8.15 -5.11 2.53
C ASP A 9 -8.97 -3.94 1.97
N LYS A 10 -9.95 -3.44 2.74
CA LYS A 10 -10.74 -2.27 2.33
C LYS A 10 -9.87 -1.03 2.35
N LEU A 11 -9.13 -0.82 3.45
CA LEU A 11 -8.17 0.27 3.56
C LEU A 11 -7.15 0.24 2.41
N MET A 12 -6.67 -0.95 2.04
CA MET A 12 -5.70 -1.11 0.97
C MET A 12 -6.29 -0.84 -0.42
N SER A 13 -7.52 -1.25 -0.66
CA SER A 13 -8.25 -0.96 -1.89
C SER A 13 -8.48 0.54 -2.06
N ASP A 14 -8.88 1.23 -0.99
CA ASP A 14 -9.08 2.68 -0.99
C ASP A 14 -7.76 3.40 -1.27
N ALA A 15 -6.67 2.98 -0.62
CA ALA A 15 -5.34 3.53 -0.84
C ALA A 15 -4.82 3.29 -2.26
N MET A 16 -5.04 2.11 -2.85
CA MET A 16 -4.71 1.82 -4.24
C MET A 16 -5.51 2.68 -5.22
N THR A 17 -6.79 2.91 -4.94
CA THR A 17 -7.67 3.74 -5.77
C THR A 17 -7.24 5.21 -5.74
N LEU A 18 -6.93 5.74 -4.55
CA LEU A 18 -6.50 7.13 -4.35
C LEU A 18 -5.12 7.42 -4.95
N SER A 19 -4.18 6.47 -4.79
CA SER A 19 -2.80 6.64 -5.26
C SER A 19 -2.60 6.24 -6.74
N GLN A 20 -3.57 5.55 -7.33
CA GLN A 20 -3.47 4.95 -8.68
C GLN A 20 -2.28 4.00 -8.87
N LEU A 21 -1.78 3.42 -7.77
CA LEU A 21 -0.61 2.54 -7.78
C LEU A 21 -1.03 1.08 -8.00
N LYS A 22 -0.26 0.38 -8.85
CA LYS A 22 -0.57 -0.99 -9.28
C LYS A 22 -0.27 -2.06 -8.24
N THR A 23 0.60 -1.77 -7.27
CA THR A 23 1.07 -2.78 -6.32
C THR A 23 0.87 -2.32 -4.89
N LYS A 24 0.49 -3.26 -4.02
CA LYS A 24 0.38 -3.02 -2.58
C LYS A 24 1.69 -2.48 -1.99
N LYS A 25 2.83 -2.97 -2.48
CA LYS A 25 4.17 -2.50 -2.08
C LYS A 25 4.38 -1.01 -2.39
N ALA A 26 4.08 -0.57 -3.62
CA ALA A 26 4.26 0.82 -4.02
C ALA A 26 3.39 1.78 -3.19
N VAL A 27 2.17 1.37 -2.84
CA VAL A 27 1.29 2.14 -1.95
C VAL A 27 1.93 2.33 -0.58
N VAL A 28 2.46 1.25 0.01
CA VAL A 28 3.14 1.31 1.32
C VAL A 28 4.40 2.17 1.26
N GLU A 29 5.23 2.01 0.23
CA GLU A 29 6.47 2.80 0.05
C GLU A 29 6.15 4.29 -0.12
N THR A 30 5.17 4.63 -0.95
CA THR A 30 4.75 6.02 -1.18
C THR A 30 4.15 6.63 0.09
N GLY A 31 3.34 5.87 0.84
CA GLY A 31 2.75 6.32 2.10
C GLY A 31 3.78 6.54 3.22
N LEU A 32 4.87 5.78 3.21
CA LEU A 32 5.97 5.93 4.16
C LEU A 32 6.99 7.01 3.73
N LYS A 33 6.92 7.50 2.48
CA LYS A 33 7.93 8.40 1.86
C LYS A 33 9.37 7.93 2.14
N LEU A 34 9.60 6.64 1.94
CA LEU A 34 10.94 6.03 1.86
C LEU A 34 11.50 6.13 0.44
#